data_AF-A0A532CF10-F1
#
_entry.id   AF-A0A532CF10-F1
#
_cell.length_a   1.000
_cell.length_b   1.000
_cell.length_c   1.000
_cell.angle_alpha   90.00
_cell.angle_beta   90.00
_cell.angle_gamma   90.00
#
_symmetry.space_group_name_H-M   'P 1'
#
loop_
_entity.id
_entity.type
_entity.pdbx_description
1 polymer ?
#
loop_
_entity_poly.entity_id
_entity_poly.type
_entity_poly.pdbx_seq_one_letter_code
_entity_poly.pdbx_strand_id
1 'polypeptide(L)'
;MESAAGSCNACGATGTALMKLSLGKDFFGRAYDRLSPSSDQSPKWYCEGCSMQKNLQRDFRDISAETDKLVAGQTSELSKSDEFQRAALRVREIIALVDAAQTQSALLASGEVARLLERLHTITVSA
;
A
#
# COMPACT_ATOMS: atom_id res chain seq x y z
N MET A 1 -2.72 -28.18 -19.92
CA MET A 1 -2.28 -26.97 -19.19
C MET A 1 -2.79 -27.09 -17.78
N GLU A 2 -2.03 -27.76 -16.92
CA GLU A 2 -2.39 -27.95 -15.51
C GLU A 2 -2.24 -26.62 -14.78
N SER A 3 -3.36 -26.05 -14.36
CA SER A 3 -3.41 -24.86 -13.53
C SER A 3 -2.74 -25.18 -12.20
N ALA A 4 -1.47 -24.79 -12.06
CA ALA A 4 -0.85 -24.56 -10.76
C ALA A 4 -1.59 -23.40 -10.08
N ALA A 5 -2.79 -23.67 -9.57
CA ALA A 5 -3.45 -22.80 -8.59
C ALA A 5 -2.72 -23.01 -7.25
N GLY A 6 -1.44 -22.62 -7.24
CA GLY A 6 -0.57 -22.66 -6.07
C GLY A 6 -1.12 -21.73 -5.00
N SER A 7 -1.01 -22.13 -3.73
CA SER A 7 -1.50 -21.39 -2.58
C SER A 7 -1.32 -19.86 -2.65
N CYS A 8 -2.23 -19.11 -2.04
CA CYS A 8 -2.08 -17.66 -1.84
C CYS A 8 -0.69 -17.32 -1.28
N ASN A 9 0.04 -16.43 -1.96
CA ASN A 9 1.41 -16.07 -1.59
C ASN A 9 1.54 -15.33 -0.25
N ALA A 10 0.43 -14.84 0.33
CA ALA A 10 0.42 -14.18 1.63
C ALA A 10 -0.04 -15.10 2.77
N CYS A 11 -1.14 -15.83 2.60
CA CYS A 11 -1.73 -16.63 3.69
C CYS A 11 -1.67 -18.14 3.48
N GLY A 12 -1.13 -18.63 2.36
CA GLY A 12 -1.04 -20.06 2.07
C GLY A 12 -2.36 -20.74 1.71
N ALA A 13 -3.48 -20.01 1.66
CA ALA A 13 -4.79 -20.58 1.34
C ALA A 13 -4.80 -21.27 -0.04
N THR A 14 -5.29 -22.51 -0.09
CA THR A 14 -5.46 -23.35 -1.29
C THR A 14 -6.93 -23.51 -1.63
N GLY A 15 -7.25 -23.88 -2.87
CA GLY A 15 -8.64 -24.18 -3.29
C GLY A 15 -9.55 -22.94 -3.37
N THR A 16 -8.96 -21.73 -3.31
CA THR A 16 -9.66 -20.46 -3.48
C THR A 16 -9.29 -19.83 -4.82
N ALA A 17 -10.15 -18.96 -5.35
CA ALA A 17 -9.83 -18.17 -6.53
C ALA A 17 -8.64 -17.26 -6.23
N LEU A 18 -7.63 -17.29 -7.11
CA LEU A 18 -6.43 -16.49 -6.97
C LEU A 18 -6.36 -15.45 -8.05
N MET A 19 -6.02 -14.24 -7.65
CA MET A 19 -5.91 -13.08 -8.51
C MET A 19 -4.43 -12.78 -8.69
N LYS A 20 -4.00 -12.64 -9.95
CA LYS A 20 -2.66 -12.17 -10.28
C LYS A 20 -2.60 -10.67 -9.99
N LEU A 21 -1.70 -10.26 -9.09
CA LEU A 21 -1.50 -8.85 -8.82
C LEU A 21 -0.42 -8.29 -9.73
N SER A 22 -0.81 -7.47 -10.70
CA SER A 22 0.13 -6.73 -11.57
C SER A 22 0.64 -5.47 -10.88
N LEU A 23 1.87 -5.09 -11.20
CA LEU A 23 2.42 -3.77 -10.91
C LEU A 23 1.76 -2.77 -11.88
N GLY A 24 0.67 -2.14 -11.44
CA GLY A 24 -0.02 -1.10 -12.21
C GLY A 24 0.68 0.24 -12.06
N LYS A 25 -0.06 1.23 -11.55
CA LYS A 25 0.47 2.52 -11.13
C LYS A 25 0.57 2.58 -9.60
N ASP A 26 1.48 3.41 -9.12
CA ASP A 26 1.57 3.78 -7.71
C ASP A 26 0.38 4.67 -7.31
N PHE A 27 0.28 4.98 -6.02
CA PHE A 27 -0.81 5.82 -5.51
C PHE A 27 -0.95 7.14 -6.28
N PHE A 28 0.16 7.74 -6.72
CA PHE A 28 0.24 9.04 -7.43
C PHE A 28 0.12 8.92 -8.96
N GLY A 29 -0.20 7.74 -9.49
CA GLY A 29 -0.42 7.52 -10.92
C GLY A 29 0.85 7.29 -11.74
N ARG A 30 2.03 7.21 -11.09
CA ARG A 30 3.31 6.90 -11.74
C ARG A 30 3.37 5.40 -12.03
N ALA A 31 3.92 5.02 -13.19
CA ALA A 31 4.09 3.61 -13.50
C ALA A 31 5.11 2.99 -12.55
N TYR A 32 4.79 1.81 -12.00
CA TYR A 32 5.81 1.00 -11.37
C TYR A 32 6.75 0.47 -12.46
N ASP A 33 8.02 0.86 -12.39
CA ASP A 33 9.05 0.45 -13.34
C ASP A 33 9.97 -0.63 -12.75
N ARG A 34 11.01 -1.00 -13.51
CA ARG A 34 12.04 -1.98 -13.11
C ARG A 34 12.85 -1.58 -11.87
N LEU A 35 12.76 -0.34 -11.41
CA LEU A 35 13.41 0.16 -10.20
C LEU A 35 12.51 0.02 -8.97
N SER A 36 11.23 -0.34 -9.16
CA SER A 36 10.30 -0.68 -8.07
C SER A 36 10.84 -1.84 -7.23
N PRO A 37 10.53 -1.92 -5.93
CA PRO A 37 11.04 -2.98 -5.06
C PRO A 37 10.86 -4.38 -5.65
N SER A 38 11.90 -5.21 -5.59
CA SER A 38 11.91 -6.58 -6.16
C SER A 38 10.75 -7.44 -5.67
N SER A 39 10.24 -7.17 -4.47
CA SER A 39 9.05 -7.81 -3.88
C SER A 39 7.78 -7.72 -4.74
N ASP A 40 7.74 -6.75 -5.65
CA ASP A 40 6.63 -6.52 -6.57
C ASP A 40 6.91 -6.97 -8.02
N GLN A 41 8.18 -7.17 -8.40
CA GLN A 41 8.57 -7.46 -9.78
C GLN A 41 8.20 -8.89 -10.24
N SER A 42 8.00 -9.82 -9.30
CA SER A 42 7.55 -11.18 -9.60
C SER A 42 6.03 -11.28 -9.61
N PRO A 43 5.38 -11.92 -10.60
CA PRO A 43 3.95 -12.16 -10.56
C PRO A 43 3.59 -13.03 -9.34
N LYS A 44 2.81 -12.45 -8.43
CA LYS A 44 2.30 -13.12 -7.22
C LYS A 44 0.79 -13.30 -7.32
N TRP A 45 0.32 -14.37 -6.71
CA TRP A 45 -1.07 -14.81 -6.69
C TRP A 45 -1.62 -14.68 -5.28
N TYR A 46 -2.70 -13.94 -5.13
CA TYR A 46 -3.33 -13.71 -3.83
C TYR A 46 -4.80 -14.10 -3.88
N CYS A 47 -5.33 -14.62 -2.78
CA CYS A 47 -6.78 -14.68 -2.60
C CYS A 47 -7.34 -13.26 -2.50
N GLU A 48 -8.66 -13.12 -2.64
CA GLU A 48 -9.34 -11.81 -2.66
C GLU A 48 -8.94 -10.92 -1.47
N GLY A 49 -9.04 -11.43 -0.24
CA GLY A 49 -8.68 -10.66 0.97
C GLY A 49 -7.21 -10.24 1.02
N CYS A 50 -6.29 -11.13 0.62
CA CYS A 50 -4.85 -10.81 0.57
C CYS A 50 -4.52 -9.85 -0.56
N SER A 51 -5.26 -9.90 -1.68
CA SER A 51 -5.11 -8.96 -2.79
C SER A 51 -5.49 -7.55 -2.35
N MET A 52 -6.61 -7.40 -1.65
CA MET A 52 -7.03 -6.13 -1.05
C MET A 52 -5.97 -5.60 -0.06
N GLN A 53 -5.52 -6.43 0.89
CA GLN A 53 -4.49 -6.04 1.86
C GLN A 53 -3.18 -5.64 1.18
N LYS A 54 -2.79 -6.33 0.11
CA LYS A 54 -1.59 -6.00 -0.67
C LYS A 54 -1.71 -4.66 -1.39
N ASN A 55 -2.90 -4.30 -1.87
CA ASN A 55 -3.15 -2.97 -2.45
C ASN A 55 -3.05 -1.87 -1.40
N LEU A 56 -3.66 -2.05 -0.22
CA LEU A 56 -3.54 -1.10 0.89
C LEU A 56 -2.08 -0.91 1.32
N GLN A 57 -1.32 -2.01 1.37
CA GLN A 57 0.10 -2.00 1.70
C GLN A 57 0.94 -1.23 0.67
N ARG A 58 0.59 -1.29 -0.61
CA ARG A 58 1.24 -0.50 -1.67
C ARG A 58 0.95 1.00 -1.52
N ASP A 59 -0.32 1.36 -1.38
CA ASP A 59 -0.72 2.76 -1.16
C ASP A 59 0.00 3.35 0.06
N PHE A 60 0.00 2.61 1.19
CA PHE A 60 0.70 3.00 2.40
C PHE A 60 2.19 3.24 2.16
N ARG A 61 2.87 2.34 1.45
CA ARG A 61 4.30 2.47 1.16
C ARG A 61 4.59 3.68 0.27
N ASP A 62 3.79 3.87 -0.77
CA ASP A 62 4.00 4.97 -1.72
C ASP A 62 3.82 6.33 -1.02
N ILE A 63 2.79 6.47 -0.18
CA ILE A 63 2.55 7.66 0.63
C ILE A 63 3.68 7.85 1.66
N SER A 64 4.13 6.77 2.31
CA SER A 64 5.25 6.82 3.27
C SER A 64 6.53 7.35 2.61
N ALA A 65 6.87 6.82 1.43
CA ALA A 65 8.07 7.24 0.70
C ALA A 65 8.01 8.72 0.28
N GLU A 66 6.85 9.20 -0.16
CA GLU A 66 6.69 10.63 -0.45
C GLU A 66 6.71 11.49 0.82
N THR A 67 6.19 10.98 1.95
CA THR A 67 6.28 11.68 3.24
C THR A 67 7.73 11.82 3.68
N ASP A 68 8.54 10.78 3.51
CA ASP A 68 9.98 10.81 3.82
C ASP A 68 10.71 11.84 2.96
N LYS A 69 10.41 11.91 1.66
CA LYS A 69 10.96 12.94 0.74
C LYS A 69 10.59 14.34 1.21
N LEU A 70 9.31 14.57 1.52
CA LEU A 70 8.81 15.87 1.94
C LEU A 70 9.49 16.34 3.24
N VAL A 71 9.61 15.46 4.23
CA VAL A 71 10.32 15.76 5.50
C VAL A 71 11.80 16.03 5.28
N ALA A 72 12.43 15.34 4.32
CA ALA A 72 13.83 15.57 3.94
C ALA A 72 14.04 16.82 3.07
N GLY A 73 12.99 17.60 2.77
CA GLY A 73 13.06 18.78 1.88
C GLY A 73 13.32 18.44 0.42
N GLN A 74 13.09 17.18 0.01
CA GLN A 74 13.22 16.73 -1.37
C GLN A 74 11.93 16.98 -2.15
N THR A 75 12.01 16.99 -3.48
CA THR A 75 10.82 17.05 -4.33
C THR A 75 9.88 15.89 -4.04
N SER A 76 8.65 16.20 -3.65
CA SER A 76 7.61 15.23 -3.34
C SER A 76 6.30 15.54 -4.04
N GLU A 77 5.56 14.50 -4.41
CA GLU A 77 4.17 14.63 -4.87
C GLU A 77 3.27 15.22 -3.78
N LEU A 78 3.60 14.99 -2.50
CA LEU A 78 2.86 15.55 -1.35
C LEU A 78 3.07 17.06 -1.17
N SER A 79 3.96 17.70 -1.94
CA SER A 79 4.03 19.16 -1.99
C SER A 79 2.83 19.78 -2.73
N LYS A 80 2.06 18.98 -3.48
CA LYS A 80 0.82 19.40 -4.14
C LYS A 80 -0.34 19.21 -3.16
N SER A 81 -1.16 20.26 -2.97
CA SER A 81 -2.20 20.26 -1.93
C SER A 81 -3.29 19.22 -2.14
N ASP A 82 -3.67 18.96 -3.39
CA ASP A 82 -4.65 17.94 -3.77
C ASP A 82 -4.13 16.52 -3.50
N GLU A 83 -2.88 16.24 -3.88
CA GLU A 83 -2.24 14.94 -3.60
C GLU A 83 -2.03 14.73 -2.10
N PHE A 84 -1.69 15.78 -1.36
CA PHE A 84 -1.58 15.74 0.09
C PHE A 84 -2.92 15.38 0.75
N GLN A 85 -4.00 16.07 0.37
CA GLN A 85 -5.33 15.81 0.92
C GLN A 85 -5.81 14.39 0.59
N ARG A 86 -5.57 13.95 -0.64
CA ARG A 86 -5.92 12.59 -1.09
C ARG A 86 -5.12 11.53 -0.32
N ALA A 87 -3.83 11.75 -0.09
CA ALA A 87 -2.99 10.86 0.71
C ALA A 87 -3.47 10.79 2.17
N ALA A 88 -3.76 11.94 2.79
CA ALA A 88 -4.27 11.98 4.17
C ALA A 88 -5.61 11.26 4.32
N LEU A 89 -6.52 11.42 3.36
CA LEU A 89 -7.78 10.68 3.32
C LEU A 89 -7.52 9.17 3.17
N ARG A 90 -6.64 8.79 2.24
CA ARG A 90 -6.32 7.39 1.99
C ARG A 90 -5.74 6.69 3.21
N VAL A 91 -4.85 7.35 3.96
CA VAL A 91 -4.29 6.79 5.20
C VAL A 91 -5.38 6.55 6.25
N ARG A 92 -6.37 7.45 6.39
CA ARG A 92 -7.52 7.23 7.28
C ARG A 92 -8.38 6.05 6.85
N GLU A 93 -8.63 5.89 5.55
CA GLU A 93 -9.35 4.73 5.01
C GLU A 93 -8.60 3.42 5.29
N ILE A 94 -7.27 3.42 5.10
CA ILE A 94 -6.44 2.25 5.39
C ILE A 94 -6.56 1.86 6.87
N ILE A 95 -6.52 2.82 7.80
CA ILE A 95 -6.74 2.54 9.24
C ILE A 95 -8.08 1.85 9.45
N ALA A 96 -9.17 2.44 8.94
CA ALA A 96 -10.52 1.90 9.11
C ALA A 96 -10.64 0.48 8.54
N LEU A 97 -10.02 0.20 7.39
CA LEU A 97 -10.04 -1.11 6.74
C LEU A 97 -9.17 -2.15 7.47
N VAL A 98 -8.02 -1.74 8.02
CA VAL A 98 -7.15 -2.61 8.82
C VAL A 98 -7.80 -2.95 10.16
N ASP A 99 -8.43 -1.97 10.81
CA ASP A 99 -9.11 -2.18 12.09
C ASP A 99 -10.39 -3.01 11.94
N ALA A 100 -11.12 -2.86 10.82
CA ALA A 100 -12.30 -3.67 10.50
C ALA A 100 -11.94 -5.11 10.07
N ALA A 101 -10.69 -5.37 9.69
CA ALA A 101 -10.27 -6.70 9.29
C ALA A 101 -10.25 -7.64 10.50
N GLN A 102 -11.08 -8.69 10.46
CA GLN A 102 -11.15 -9.70 11.54
C GLN A 102 -9.85 -10.49 11.73
N THR A 103 -8.97 -10.47 10.73
CA THR A 103 -7.66 -11.13 10.74
C THR A 103 -6.56 -10.07 10.70
N GLN A 104 -5.59 -10.19 11.62
CA GLN A 104 -4.37 -9.37 11.58
C GLN A 104 -3.70 -9.50 10.21
N SER A 105 -3.54 -8.36 9.52
CA SER A 105 -2.87 -8.32 8.23
C SER A 105 -1.38 -8.63 8.42
N ALA A 106 -0.90 -9.73 7.84
CA ALA A 106 0.53 -10.04 7.79
C ALA A 106 1.33 -9.07 6.89
N LEU A 107 0.63 -8.21 6.13
CA LEU A 107 1.21 -7.29 5.18
C LEU A 107 1.27 -5.84 5.69
N LEU A 108 0.44 -5.48 6.67
CA LEU A 108 0.28 -4.09 7.09
C LEU A 108 -0.08 -4.01 8.57
N ALA A 109 0.77 -3.38 9.38
CA ALA A 109 0.54 -3.20 10.81
C ALA A 109 -0.24 -1.90 11.07
N SER A 110 -1.35 -1.98 11.81
CA SER A 110 -2.20 -0.82 12.14
C SER A 110 -1.40 0.32 12.82
N GLY A 111 -0.46 -0.04 13.71
CA GLY A 111 0.40 0.93 14.38
C GLY A 111 1.31 1.73 13.44
N GLU A 112 1.77 1.14 12.32
CA GLU A 112 2.57 1.86 11.33
C GLU A 112 1.72 2.83 10.51
N VAL A 113 0.49 2.44 10.18
CA VAL A 113 -0.47 3.30 9.48
C VAL A 113 -0.86 4.50 10.34
N ALA A 114 -1.11 4.29 11.64
CA ALA A 114 -1.40 5.36 12.58
C ALA A 114 -0.26 6.38 12.68
N ARG A 115 0.99 5.91 12.79
CA ARG A 115 2.18 6.79 12.80
C ARG A 115 2.31 7.62 11.54
N LEU A 116 2.00 7.06 10.36
CA LEU A 116 2.03 7.83 9.12
C LEU A 116 1.00 8.96 9.12
N LEU A 117 -0.20 8.72 9.65
CA LEU A 117 -1.23 9.75 9.77
C LEU A 117 -0.78 10.91 10.68
N GLU A 118 -0.17 10.59 11.82
CA GLU A 118 0.39 11.58 12.75
C GLU A 118 1.49 12.43 12.09
N ARG A 119 2.36 11.79 11.31
CA ARG A 119 3.41 12.50 10.53
C ARG A 119 2.80 13.47 9.53
N LEU A 120 1.77 13.05 8.79
CA LEU A 120 1.06 13.93 7.85
C LEU A 120 0.41 15.11 8.57
N HIS A 121 -0.22 14.91 9.74
CA HIS A 121 -0.78 16.01 10.53
C HIS A 121 0.29 17.00 11.01
N THR A 122 1.45 16.50 11.42
CA THR A 122 2.57 17.35 11.85
C THR A 122 3.07 18.25 10.72
N ILE A 123 3.13 17.73 9.50
CA ILE A 123 3.50 18.49 8.30
C ILE A 123 2.49 19.61 8.04
N THR A 124 1.18 19.34 8.11
CA THR A 124 0.15 20.36 7.88
C THR A 124 0.16 21.50 8.89
N VAL A 125 0.59 21.24 10.13
CA VAL A 125 0.67 22.28 11.17
C VAL A 125 1.91 23.16 11.00
N SER A 126 2.91 22.69 10.26
CA SER A 126 4.20 23.38 10.07
C SER A 126 4.30 24.15 8.75
N ALA A 127 3.29 24.07 7.88
CA ALA A 127 3.20 24.75 6.58
C ALA A 127 2.34 26.02 6.70
#